data_AF-A0A8S2RJZ8-F1
#
_entry.id   AF-A0A8S2RJZ8-F1
#
_cell.length_a   1.000
_cell.length_b   1.000
_cell.length_c   1.000
_cell.angle_alpha   90.00
_cell.angle_beta   90.00
_cell.angle_gamma   90.00
#
_symmetry.space_group_name_H-M   'P 1'
#
loop_
_entity.id
_entity.type
_entity.pdbx_description
1 polymer ?
#
loop_
_entity_poly.entity_id
_entity_poly.type
_entity_poly.pdbx_seq_one_letter_code
_entity_poly.pdbx_strand_id
1 'polypeptide(L)'
;QLKLKTNELMREQEATHDDICSLKATINDIKRDINQFEENDIVVDADPLIINQNLVYIEQWTSNELDLSTLSSPFRTVACSKDNLPAMTSNNHFLLIDQYPNLCLYDKQLTLLKEYPWEYDPIPDMCWSS
;
A
#
# COMPACT_ATOMS: atom_id res chain seq x y z
N GLN A 1 63.99 -3.34 11.86
CA GLN A 1 62.72 -2.61 11.60
C GLN A 1 62.01 -3.16 10.36
N LEU A 2 62.64 -3.21 9.17
CA LEU A 2 62.03 -3.76 7.95
C LEU A 2 61.47 -5.19 8.09
N LYS A 3 62.26 -6.14 8.61
CA LYS A 3 61.79 -7.54 8.80
C LYS A 3 60.57 -7.68 9.71
N LEU A 4 60.47 -6.85 10.76
CA LEU A 4 59.32 -6.86 11.67
C LEU A 4 58.05 -6.41 10.94
N LYS A 5 58.16 -5.33 10.15
CA LYS A 5 57.06 -4.79 9.36
C LYS A 5 56.61 -5.74 8.25
N THR A 6 57.54 -6.47 7.61
CA THR A 6 57.20 -7.50 6.63
C THR A 6 56.44 -8.67 7.27
N ASN A 7 56.85 -9.14 8.45
CA ASN A 7 56.16 -10.22 9.17
C ASN A 7 54.79 -9.82 9.72
N GLU A 8 54.58 -8.53 9.99
CA GLU A 8 53.27 -7.98 10.37
C GLU A 8 52.33 -7.95 9.17
N LEU A 9 52.78 -7.40 8.04
CA LEU A 9 52.01 -7.38 6.79
C LEU A 9 51.66 -8.79 6.28
N MET A 10 52.55 -9.77 6.43
CA MET A 10 52.25 -11.16 6.07
C MET A 10 51.12 -11.75 6.93
N ARG A 11 51.12 -11.49 8.24
CA ARG A 11 50.06 -11.96 9.15
C ARG A 11 48.72 -11.28 8.87
N GLU A 12 48.73 -9.98 8.59
CA GLU A 12 47.52 -9.26 8.18
C GLU A 12 46.96 -9.79 6.85
N GLN A 13 47.84 -10.12 5.89
CA GLN A 13 47.44 -10.69 4.61
C GLN A 13 46.84 -12.09 4.78
N GLU A 14 47.42 -12.94 5.63
CA GLU A 14 46.89 -14.27 5.97
C GLU A 14 45.52 -14.15 6.64
N ALA A 15 45.38 -13.30 7.67
CA ALA A 15 44.10 -13.06 8.33
C ALA A 15 43.02 -12.54 7.36
N THR A 16 43.39 -11.60 6.48
CA THR A 16 42.47 -11.07 5.46
C THR A 16 42.07 -12.16 4.46
N HIS A 17 42.98 -13.08 4.11
CA HIS A 17 42.67 -14.19 3.22
C HIS A 17 41.68 -15.16 3.86
N ASP A 18 41.88 -15.49 5.13
CA ASP A 18 40.99 -16.38 5.88
C ASP A 18 39.59 -15.76 6.04
N ASP A 19 39.51 -14.45 6.32
CA ASP A 19 38.25 -13.70 6.39
C ASP A 19 37.50 -13.73 5.05
N ILE A 20 38.21 -13.51 3.93
CA ILE A 20 37.63 -13.58 2.59
C ILE A 20 37.11 -15.00 2.29
N CYS A 21 37.87 -16.03 2.66
CA CYS A 21 37.46 -17.42 2.48
C CYS A 21 36.20 -17.75 3.29
N SER A 22 36.14 -17.29 4.54
CA SER A 22 34.97 -17.44 5.43
C SER A 22 33.73 -16.72 4.89
N LEU A 23 33.90 -15.48 4.42
CA LEU A 23 32.82 -14.70 3.82
C LEU A 23 32.28 -15.39 2.56
N LYS A 24 33.18 -15.92 1.71
CA LYS A 24 32.81 -16.62 0.48
C LYS A 24 32.03 -17.91 0.78
N ALA A 25 32.41 -18.64 1.83
CA ALA A 25 31.66 -19.82 2.27
C ALA A 25 30.24 -19.44 2.71
N THR A 26 30.12 -18.42 3.57
CA THR A 26 28.83 -17.91 4.04
C THR A 26 27.93 -17.46 2.88
N ILE A 27 28.47 -16.74 1.89
CA ILE A 27 27.72 -16.32 0.69
C ILE A 27 27.21 -17.52 -0.10
N ASN A 28 28.00 -18.58 -0.22
CA ASN A 28 27.58 -19.78 -0.95
C ASN A 28 26.48 -20.54 -0.20
N ASP A 29 26.55 -20.60 1.13
CA ASP A 29 25.50 -21.20 1.95
C ASP A 29 24.19 -20.43 1.81
N ILE A 30 24.21 -19.09 1.92
CA ILE A 30 23.02 -18.24 1.71
C ILE A 30 22.41 -18.45 0.32
N LYS A 31 23.24 -18.52 -0.73
CA LYS A 31 22.76 -18.78 -2.10
C LYS A 31 22.08 -20.13 -2.22
N ARG A 32 22.63 -21.18 -1.60
CA ARG A 32 22.00 -22.50 -1.57
C ARG A 32 20.65 -22.45 -0.89
N ASP A 33 20.56 -21.78 0.25
CA ASP A 33 19.31 -21.68 1.02
C ASP A 33 18.24 -20.91 0.22
N ILE A 34 18.59 -19.81 -0.45
CA ILE A 34 17.67 -19.06 -1.32
C ILE A 34 17.16 -19.93 -2.47
N ASN A 35 18.05 -20.63 -3.18
CA ASN A 35 17.64 -21.51 -4.28
C ASN A 35 16.70 -22.63 -3.78
N GLN A 36 16.93 -23.14 -2.56
CA GLN A 36 16.05 -24.12 -1.96
C GLN A 36 14.66 -23.54 -1.63
N PHE A 37 14.55 -22.26 -1.25
CA PHE A 37 13.24 -21.62 -1.06
C PHE A 37 12.52 -21.34 -2.38
N GLU A 38 13.25 -20.97 -3.44
CA GLU A 38 12.66 -20.75 -4.77
C GLU A 38 12.15 -22.05 -5.43
N GLU A 39 12.79 -23.19 -5.14
CA GLU A 39 12.35 -24.51 -5.65
C GLU A 39 11.19 -25.11 -4.85
N ASN A 40 10.94 -24.65 -3.62
CA ASN A 40 9.89 -25.16 -2.76
C ASN A 40 8.71 -24.19 -2.72
N ASP A 41 7.74 -24.40 -3.61
CA ASP A 41 6.45 -23.71 -3.54
C ASP A 41 5.81 -23.91 -2.16
N ILE A 42 5.44 -22.80 -1.50
CA ILE A 42 4.62 -22.87 -0.29
C ILE A 42 3.21 -23.28 -0.74
N VAL A 43 2.88 -24.56 -0.58
CA VAL A 43 1.53 -25.06 -0.82
C VAL A 43 0.62 -24.54 0.29
N VAL A 44 -0.10 -23.45 0.01
CA VAL A 44 -1.18 -22.96 0.86
C VAL A 44 -2.41 -23.78 0.55
N ASP A 45 -2.68 -24.79 1.38
CA ASP A 45 -3.93 -25.54 1.34
C ASP A 45 -5.01 -24.72 2.06
N ALA A 46 -5.79 -23.98 1.28
CA ALA A 46 -6.91 -23.21 1.78
C ALA A 46 -8.20 -23.94 1.40
N ASP A 47 -8.91 -24.46 2.40
CA ASP A 47 -10.25 -25.01 2.19
C ASP A 47 -11.17 -23.90 1.65
N PRO A 48 -11.93 -24.17 0.58
CA PRO A 48 -12.92 -23.22 0.10
C PRO A 48 -13.99 -23.01 1.19
N LEU A 49 -14.30 -21.75 1.48
CA LEU A 49 -15.44 -21.41 2.33
C LEU A 49 -16.74 -21.84 1.61
N ILE A 50 -17.28 -23.02 1.97
CA ILE A 50 -18.58 -23.48 1.49
C ILE A 50 -19.66 -22.74 2.25
N ILE A 51 -20.14 -21.63 1.69
CA ILE A 51 -21.34 -20.95 2.19
C ILE A 51 -22.54 -21.80 1.78
N ASN A 52 -23.09 -22.56 2.74
CA ASN A 52 -24.36 -23.25 2.54
C ASN A 52 -25.43 -22.18 2.27
N GLN A 53 -26.16 -22.31 1.15
CA GLN A 53 -27.25 -21.39 0.78
C GLN A 53 -28.36 -21.32 1.85
N ASN A 54 -28.35 -22.22 2.84
CA ASN A 54 -29.31 -22.29 3.93
C ASN A 54 -28.81 -21.69 5.26
N LEU A 55 -27.60 -21.10 5.30
CA LEU A 55 -27.02 -20.56 6.55
C LEU A 55 -27.46 -19.12 6.85
N VAL A 56 -27.93 -18.40 5.83
CA VAL A 56 -28.45 -17.04 5.95
C VAL A 56 -29.93 -17.03 5.54
N TYR A 57 -30.82 -17.05 6.53
CA TYR A 57 -32.20 -16.66 6.32
C TYR A 57 -32.26 -15.14 6.42
N ILE A 58 -32.29 -14.46 5.28
CA ILE A 58 -32.85 -13.11 5.24
C ILE A 58 -34.35 -13.33 5.36
N GLU A 59 -34.95 -13.01 6.51
CA GLU A 59 -36.41 -12.97 6.63
C GLU A 59 -36.94 -12.22 5.41
N GLN A 60 -37.80 -12.89 4.66
CA GLN A 60 -38.41 -12.32 3.47
C GLN A 60 -39.16 -11.07 3.92
N TRP A 61 -38.55 -9.90 3.69
CA TRP A 61 -39.19 -8.63 3.95
C TRP A 61 -40.44 -8.61 3.10
N THR A 62 -41.60 -8.72 3.74
CA THR A 62 -42.87 -8.40 3.12
C THR A 62 -42.74 -6.98 2.61
N SER A 63 -42.71 -6.83 1.29
CA SER A 63 -42.35 -5.62 0.54
C SER A 63 -43.26 -4.41 0.78
N ASN A 64 -44.11 -4.45 1.80
CA ASN A 64 -45.25 -3.57 1.96
C ASN A 64 -45.26 -2.80 3.31
N GLU A 65 -44.25 -2.92 4.19
CA GLU A 65 -44.29 -2.26 5.50
C GLU A 65 -43.19 -1.24 5.83
N LEU A 66 -42.09 -1.16 5.07
CA LEU A 66 -41.12 -0.05 5.23
C LEU A 66 -40.83 0.63 3.90
N ASP A 67 -41.52 1.74 3.67
CA ASP A 67 -41.16 2.70 2.62
C ASP A 67 -39.91 3.49 3.06
N LEU A 68 -38.74 2.92 2.76
CA LEU A 68 -37.43 3.53 2.99
C LEU A 68 -37.12 4.65 1.99
N SER A 69 -37.99 4.93 1.01
CA SER A 69 -37.78 6.05 0.07
C SER A 69 -37.78 7.41 0.77
N THR A 70 -38.36 7.47 1.98
CA THR A 70 -38.37 8.64 2.84
C THR A 70 -37.10 8.80 3.68
N LEU A 71 -36.27 7.76 3.79
CA LEU A 71 -35.00 7.86 4.50
C LEU A 71 -34.00 8.65 3.64
N SER A 72 -33.41 9.67 4.26
CA SER A 72 -32.24 10.34 3.68
C SER A 72 -31.11 9.32 3.49
N SER A 73 -30.41 9.41 2.35
CA SER A 73 -29.22 8.60 2.10
C SER A 73 -28.25 8.68 3.29
N PRO A 74 -27.75 7.55 3.82
CA PRO A 74 -26.80 7.55 4.94
C PRO A 74 -25.41 8.08 4.53
N PHE A 75 -25.21 8.31 3.24
CA PHE A 75 -23.99 8.87 2.67
C PHE A 75 -24.30 10.09 1.83
N ARG A 76 -23.34 11.03 1.81
CA ARG A 76 -23.30 12.13 0.85
C ARG A 76 -22.30 11.78 -0.24
N THR A 77 -22.59 12.20 -1.46
CA THR A 77 -21.72 11.98 -2.62
C THR A 77 -21.37 13.31 -3.25
N VAL A 78 -20.13 13.44 -3.70
CA VAL A 78 -19.72 14.52 -4.60
C VAL A 78 -19.61 13.93 -6.00
N ALA A 79 -20.27 14.57 -6.97
CA ALA A 79 -20.15 14.17 -8.36
C ALA A 79 -18.73 14.48 -8.84
N CYS A 80 -18.01 13.46 -9.29
CA CYS A 80 -16.71 13.61 -9.94
C CYS A 80 -16.92 13.59 -11.46
N SER A 81 -16.07 14.29 -12.21
CA SER A 81 -16.10 14.23 -13.68
C SER A 81 -15.87 12.79 -14.15
N LYS A 82 -16.61 12.37 -15.18
CA LYS A 82 -16.66 10.96 -15.62
C LYS A 82 -15.37 10.47 -16.27
N ASP A 83 -14.48 11.38 -16.65
CA ASP A 83 -13.41 11.09 -17.59
C ASP A 83 -12.08 10.73 -16.91
N ASN A 84 -11.93 10.95 -15.60
CA ASN A 84 -10.78 10.50 -14.81
C ASN A 84 -11.14 10.35 -13.32
N LEU A 85 -10.51 9.40 -12.64
CA LEU A 85 -10.56 9.34 -11.18
C LEU A 85 -9.82 10.56 -10.64
N PRO A 86 -10.49 11.48 -9.92
CA PRO A 86 -9.82 12.67 -9.43
C PRO A 86 -8.79 12.29 -8.38
N ALA A 87 -7.61 12.92 -8.42
CA ALA A 87 -6.70 12.86 -7.29
C ALA A 87 -7.40 13.46 -6.06
N MET A 88 -7.19 12.85 -4.90
CA MET A 88 -7.81 13.27 -3.64
C MET A 88 -6.83 13.11 -2.49
N THR A 89 -6.90 14.03 -1.54
CA THR A 89 -6.15 13.91 -0.29
C THR A 89 -6.96 14.51 0.85
N SER A 90 -6.73 14.04 2.07
CA SER A 90 -7.52 14.46 3.23
C SER A 90 -6.67 14.63 4.47
N ASN A 91 -7.14 15.47 5.38
CA ASN A 91 -6.67 15.51 6.75
C ASN A 91 -7.84 15.30 7.72
N ASN A 92 -7.63 15.52 9.02
CA ASN A 92 -8.64 15.31 10.05
C ASN A 92 -9.88 16.22 9.95
N HIS A 93 -9.87 17.23 9.09
CA HIS A 93 -10.90 18.26 8.99
C HIS A 93 -11.44 18.46 7.58
N PHE A 94 -10.61 18.26 6.56
CA PHE A 94 -10.91 18.65 5.19
C PHE A 94 -10.53 17.56 4.19
N LEU A 95 -11.25 17.58 3.08
CA LEU A 95 -10.99 16.78 1.89
C LEU A 95 -10.67 17.73 0.73
N LEU A 96 -9.55 17.50 0.06
CA LEU A 96 -9.16 18.22 -1.14
C LEU A 96 -9.30 17.29 -2.35
N ILE A 97 -10.03 17.73 -3.37
CA ILE A 97 -10.32 16.97 -4.59
C ILE A 97 -9.86 17.80 -5.80
N ASP A 98 -9.13 17.17 -6.72
CA ASP A 98 -8.87 17.74 -8.05
C ASP A 98 -10.11 17.55 -8.93
N GLN A 99 -10.84 18.63 -9.16
CA GLN A 99 -11.98 18.67 -10.09
C GLN A 99 -11.64 19.62 -11.23
N TYR A 100 -10.77 19.17 -12.14
CA TYR A 100 -10.30 19.97 -13.26
C TYR A 100 -11.44 20.79 -13.92
N PRO A 101 -11.30 22.13 -14.03
CA PRO A 101 -10.06 22.90 -13.88
C PRO A 101 -9.82 23.48 -12.47
N ASN A 102 -10.44 22.96 -11.41
CA ASN A 102 -10.37 23.52 -10.06
C ASN A 102 -9.90 22.51 -9.01
N LEU A 103 -9.16 22.99 -8.02
CA LEU A 103 -8.98 22.32 -6.73
C LEU A 103 -10.08 22.72 -5.76
N CYS A 104 -10.84 21.75 -5.28
CA CYS A 104 -12.01 21.94 -4.43
C CYS A 104 -11.74 21.43 -3.01
N LEU A 105 -11.88 22.31 -2.01
CA LEU A 105 -11.76 22.00 -0.59
C LEU A 105 -13.14 21.80 0.01
N TYR A 106 -13.36 20.65 0.64
CA TYR A 106 -14.60 20.26 1.30
C TYR A 106 -14.40 20.06 2.81
N ASP A 107 -15.45 20.28 3.57
CA ASP A 107 -15.53 19.87 4.98
C ASP A 107 -15.96 18.40 5.14
N LYS A 108 -16.11 17.96 6.40
CA LYS A 108 -16.57 16.61 6.76
C LYS A 108 -17.99 16.30 6.32
N GLN A 109 -18.80 17.31 6.03
CA GLN A 109 -20.17 17.20 5.54
C GLN A 109 -20.23 17.22 4.00
N LEU A 110 -19.08 17.19 3.32
CA LEU A 110 -18.92 17.35 1.87
C LEU A 110 -19.52 18.67 1.38
N THR A 111 -19.52 19.71 2.23
CA THR A 111 -19.85 21.07 1.83
C THR A 111 -18.58 21.72 1.29
N LEU A 112 -18.70 22.27 0.08
CA LEU A 112 -17.63 23.00 -0.58
C LEU A 112 -17.31 24.27 0.21
N LEU A 113 -16.08 24.38 0.69
CA LEU A 113 -15.58 25.54 1.42
C LEU A 113 -14.86 26.53 0.51
N LYS A 114 -14.09 26.02 -0.45
CA LYS A 114 -13.27 26.84 -1.33
C LYS A 114 -12.98 26.13 -2.65
N GLU A 115 -12.96 26.90 -3.72
CA GLU A 115 -12.46 26.48 -5.03
C GLU A 115 -11.25 27.34 -5.41
N TYR A 116 -10.28 26.71 -6.04
CA TYR A 116 -9.09 27.37 -6.56
C TYR A 116 -8.83 26.92 -7.99
N PRO A 117 -8.79 27.84 -8.98
CA PRO A 117 -8.43 27.49 -10.35
C PRO A 117 -7.05 26.84 -10.43
N TRP A 118 -6.97 25.67 -11.04
CA TRP A 118 -5.75 24.93 -11.28
C TRP A 118 -5.34 25.09 -12.75
N GLU A 119 -4.40 26.01 -13.00
CA GLU A 119 -3.95 26.37 -14.35
C GLU A 119 -2.85 25.44 -14.89
N TYR A 120 -2.45 24.42 -14.13
CA TYR A 120 -1.40 23.49 -14.49
C TYR A 120 -1.96 22.18 -15.06
N ASP A 121 -1.05 21.26 -15.38
CA ASP A 121 -1.40 19.91 -15.84
C ASP A 121 -2.21 19.13 -14.79
N PRO A 122 -2.98 18.10 -15.21
CA PRO A 122 -3.75 17.24 -14.31
C PRO A 122 -2.90 16.70 -13.17
N ILE A 123 -3.46 16.66 -11.96
CA ILE A 123 -2.73 16.20 -10.79
C ILE A 123 -2.81 14.66 -10.74
N PRO A 124 -1.70 13.93 -10.89
CA PRO A 124 -1.74 12.47 -10.91
C PRO A 124 -1.94 11.86 -9.51
N ASP A 125 -1.46 12.54 -8.46
CA ASP A 125 -1.60 12.12 -7.07
C ASP A 125 -1.47 13.33 -6.12
N MET A 126 -2.08 13.24 -4.93
CA MET A 126 -2.04 14.29 -3.92
C MET A 126 -1.75 13.74 -2.52
N CYS A 127 -0.82 14.40 -1.83
CA CYS A 127 -0.48 14.12 -0.44
C CYS A 127 -0.64 15.37 0.42
N TRP A 128 -1.26 15.23 1.59
CA TRP A 128 -1.34 16.28 2.60
C TRP A 128 -0.77 15.75 3.92
N SER A 129 0.44 16.17 4.26
CA SER A 129 1.01 15.94 5.60
C SER A 129 0.60 17.07 6.55
N SER A 130 0.11 16.70 7.74
CA SER A 130 -0.24 17.63 8.82
C SER A 130 0.96 17.94 9.71
#